data_AF-A0A2V9L4T6-F1
#
_entry.id   AF-A0A2V9L4T6-F1
#
_cell.length_a   1.000
_cell.length_b   1.000
_cell.length_c   1.000
_cell.angle_alpha   90.00
_cell.angle_beta   90.00
_cell.angle_gamma   90.00
#
_symmetry.space_group_name_H-M   'P 1'
#
loop_
_entity.id
_entity.type
_entity.pdbx_description
1 polymer ?
#
loop_
_entity_poly.entity_id
_entity_poly.type
_entity_poly.pdbx_seq_one_letter_code
_entity_poly.pdbx_strand_id
1 'polypeptide(L)'
;MTDANLILGRLDPDHFLGGTYRLDPRAAEESFAEFLRRTPRRHDAGHAGLKKPLDLARGIVAVSNATMERALRVVSVERGHDPRDFALICFGGAGGLHAAELAQSLGLADVVIPRNPGAFSALGILLSDVIKDVSQSVLLPVPSVGSVPPAELAAGR
;
A
#
# COMPACT_ATOMS: atom_id res chain seq x y z
N MET A 1 2.91 8.23 10.61
CA MET A 1 3.76 7.44 9.69
C MET A 1 4.89 8.29 9.13
N THR A 2 4.62 9.46 8.53
CA THR A 2 5.65 10.36 7.98
C THR A 2 6.71 10.76 9.02
N ASP A 3 6.31 11.16 10.22
CA ASP A 3 7.25 11.48 11.31
C ASP A 3 8.15 10.30 11.68
N ALA A 4 7.62 9.08 11.65
CA ALA A 4 8.41 7.88 11.90
C ALA A 4 9.47 7.68 10.79
N ASN A 5 9.09 7.84 9.52
CA ASN A 5 10.02 7.77 8.40
C ASN A 5 11.06 8.91 8.45
N LEU A 6 10.69 10.09 8.93
CA LEU A 6 11.61 11.21 9.16
C LEU A 6 12.63 10.90 10.26
N ILE A 7 12.18 10.44 11.43
CA ILE A 7 13.05 10.03 12.55
C ILE A 7 13.98 8.88 12.15
N LEU A 8 13.51 7.97 11.30
CA LEU A 8 14.33 6.88 10.76
C LEU A 8 15.33 7.33 9.68
N GLY A 9 15.33 8.60 9.29
CA GLY A 9 16.21 9.14 8.25
C GLY A 9 15.86 8.66 6.84
N ARG A 10 14.62 8.20 6.61
CA ARG A 10 14.14 7.75 5.29
C ARG A 10 13.62 8.91 4.42
N LEU A 11 13.48 10.09 5.00
CA LEU A 11 13.08 11.32 4.32
C LEU A 11 14.18 12.36 4.47
N ASP A 12 14.51 13.04 3.38
CA ASP A 12 15.38 14.21 3.40
C ASP A 12 14.59 15.42 3.95
N PRO A 13 14.97 15.96 5.12
CA PRO A 13 14.25 17.08 5.72
C PRO A 13 14.36 18.39 4.94
N ASP A 14 15.45 18.57 4.19
CA ASP A 14 15.74 19.81 3.48
C ASP A 14 15.22 19.76 2.02
N HIS A 15 14.93 18.57 1.49
CA HIS A 15 14.46 18.37 0.11
C HIS A 15 13.03 17.83 -0.02
N PHE A 16 12.22 17.86 1.04
CA PHE A 16 10.84 17.41 0.97
C PHE A 16 10.00 18.29 0.01
N LEU A 17 9.15 17.65 -0.80
CA LEU A 17 8.41 18.29 -1.91
C LEU A 17 9.32 19.13 -2.83
N GLY A 18 10.49 18.60 -3.17
CA GLY A 18 11.48 19.29 -4.02
C GLY A 18 12.15 20.48 -3.34
N GLY A 19 12.20 20.50 -2.00
CA GLY A 19 12.77 21.58 -1.20
C GLY A 19 11.83 22.77 -0.95
N THR A 20 10.57 22.67 -1.38
CA THR A 20 9.56 23.72 -1.12
C THR A 20 9.01 23.69 0.29
N TYR A 21 9.22 22.57 1.01
CA TYR A 21 8.78 22.40 2.38
C TYR A 21 9.89 21.76 3.20
N ARG A 22 10.31 22.43 4.27
CA ARG A 22 11.34 21.91 5.17
C ARG A 22 10.69 21.15 6.32
N LEU A 23 11.12 19.92 6.55
CA LEU A 23 10.68 19.13 7.69
C LEU A 23 11.50 19.47 8.94
N ASP A 24 10.90 19.33 10.11
CA ASP A 24 11.57 19.49 11.40
C ASP A 24 11.70 18.13 12.11
N PRO A 25 12.88 17.47 12.02
CA PRO A 25 13.11 16.21 12.71
C PRO A 25 13.01 16.32 14.23
N ARG A 26 13.36 17.48 14.81
CA ARG A 26 13.33 17.67 16.27
C ARG A 26 11.91 17.72 16.76
N ALA A 27 11.03 18.45 16.07
CA ALA A 27 9.61 18.48 16.40
C ALA A 27 8.98 17.08 16.35
N ALA A 28 9.34 16.26 15.36
CA ALA A 28 8.90 14.87 15.28
C ALA A 28 9.40 14.01 16.46
N GLU A 29 10.70 14.12 16.79
CA GLU A 29 11.29 13.41 17.92
C GLU A 29 10.67 13.82 19.27
N GLU A 30 10.45 15.11 19.48
CA GLU A 30 9.83 15.66 20.69
C GLU A 30 8.38 15.18 20.85
N SER A 31 7.60 15.17 19.76
CA SER A 31 6.24 14.64 19.74
C SER A 31 6.20 13.16 20.14
N PHE A 32 7.10 12.34 19.58
CA PHE A 32 7.19 10.93 19.92
C PHE A 32 7.67 10.72 21.36
N ALA A 33 8.60 11.54 21.84
CA ALA A 33 9.05 11.51 23.24
C ALA A 33 7.90 11.87 24.19
N GLU A 34 7.08 12.86 23.86
CA GLU A 34 5.89 13.22 24.64
C GLU A 34 4.87 12.08 24.68
N PHE A 35 4.57 11.48 23.52
CA PHE A 35 3.67 10.34 23.43
C PHE A 35 4.13 9.19 24.34
N LEU A 36 5.42 8.86 24.33
CA LEU A 36 6.00 7.82 25.18
C LEU A 36 5.94 8.17 26.67
N ARG A 37 6.08 9.44 27.06
CA ARG A 37 5.91 9.89 28.45
C ARG A 37 4.47 9.75 28.94
N ARG A 38 3.49 10.00 28.07
CA ARG A 38 2.06 10.00 28.40
C ARG A 38 1.42 8.62 28.35
N THR A 39 2.02 7.67 27.63
CA THR A 39 1.47 6.33 27.45
C THR A 39 1.87 5.43 28.63
N PRO A 40 0.92 4.89 29.40
CA PRO A 40 1.23 4.00 30.52
C PRO A 40 1.97 2.76 30.02
N ARG A 41 3.09 2.42 30.65
CA ARG A 41 3.78 1.16 30.36
C ARG A 41 2.92 0.00 30.88
N ARG A 42 2.40 -0.83 29.97
CA ARG A 42 1.89 -2.13 30.38
C ARG A 42 3.09 -2.96 30.84
N HIS A 43 3.09 -3.35 32.11
CA HIS A 43 4.14 -4.12 32.78
C HIS A 43 4.13 -5.61 32.38
N ASP A 44 3.54 -5.96 31.23
CA ASP A 44 3.40 -7.34 30.81
C ASP A 44 4.69 -7.78 30.11
N ALA A 45 5.41 -8.64 30.82
CA ALA A 45 6.71 -9.19 30.52
C ALA A 45 6.83 -9.73 29.09
N GLY A 46 7.76 -9.17 28.31
CA GLY A 46 8.17 -9.72 27.01
C GLY A 46 8.46 -8.65 25.95
N HIS A 47 7.79 -7.51 26.02
CA HIS A 47 8.08 -6.39 25.13
C HIS A 47 9.20 -5.58 25.76
N ALA A 48 10.40 -5.61 25.15
CA ALA A 48 11.42 -4.59 25.39
C ALA A 48 10.76 -3.24 25.06
N GLY A 49 10.18 -2.60 26.07
CA GLY A 49 9.26 -1.48 25.88
C GLY A 49 9.90 -0.40 25.02
N LEU A 50 9.10 0.22 24.17
CA LEU A 50 9.52 1.37 23.36
C LEU A 50 10.02 2.45 24.32
N LYS A 51 11.33 2.64 24.41
CA LYS A 51 11.96 3.56 25.38
C LYS A 51 12.38 4.87 24.73
N LYS A 52 12.59 4.85 23.42
CA LYS A 52 13.09 6.00 22.64
C LYS A 52 12.16 6.31 21.47
N PRO A 53 12.11 7.57 21.01
CA PRO A 53 11.40 7.94 19.78
C PRO A 53 11.76 7.04 18.58
N LEU A 54 13.03 6.66 18.45
CA LEU A 54 13.49 5.75 17.41
C LEU A 54 12.84 4.36 17.48
N ASP A 55 12.66 3.80 18.67
CA ASP A 55 12.01 2.51 18.86
C ASP A 55 10.54 2.60 18.42
N LEU A 56 9.86 3.67 18.84
CA LEU A 56 8.47 3.94 18.45
C LEU A 56 8.34 4.11 16.94
N ALA A 57 9.26 4.84 16.30
CA ALA A 57 9.28 5.01 14.86
C ALA A 57 9.40 3.67 14.12
N ARG A 58 10.31 2.78 14.56
CA ARG A 58 10.41 1.42 14.01
C ARG A 58 9.12 0.62 14.20
N GLY A 59 8.51 0.70 15.38
CA GLY A 59 7.25 0.04 15.68
C GLY A 59 6.10 0.51 14.79
N ILE A 60 5.97 1.82 14.57
CA ILE A 60 4.96 2.41 13.68
C ILE A 60 5.14 1.90 12.25
N VAL A 61 6.37 1.91 11.73
CA VAL A 61 6.65 1.39 10.38
C VAL A 61 6.36 -0.11 10.30
N ALA A 62 6.76 -0.89 11.30
CA ALA A 62 6.51 -2.33 11.33
C ALA A 62 5.01 -2.67 11.30
N VAL A 63 4.19 -1.99 12.11
CA VAL A 63 2.72 -2.16 12.12
C VAL A 63 2.11 -1.76 10.77
N SER A 64 2.60 -0.65 10.20
CA SER A 64 2.15 -0.21 8.89
C SER A 64 2.49 -1.22 7.78
N ASN A 65 3.70 -1.77 7.78
CA ASN A 65 4.12 -2.78 6.83
C ASN A 65 3.32 -4.07 7.00
N ALA A 66 3.09 -4.54 8.22
CA ALA A 66 2.28 -5.72 8.47
C ALA A 66 0.84 -5.55 7.94
N THR A 67 0.30 -4.33 8.04
CA THR A 67 -1.02 -3.99 7.49
C THR A 67 -1.03 -4.04 5.97
N MET A 68 -0.02 -3.43 5.32
CA MET A 68 0.13 -3.45 3.87
C MET A 68 0.40 -4.86 3.32
N GLU A 69 1.25 -5.65 3.99
CA GLU A 69 1.51 -7.04 3.65
C GLU A 69 0.22 -7.87 3.69
N ARG A 70 -0.58 -7.72 4.73
CA ARG A 70 -1.88 -8.42 4.83
C ARG A 70 -2.79 -8.05 3.65
N ALA A 71 -2.87 -6.78 3.29
CA ALA A 71 -3.65 -6.35 2.13
C ALA A 71 -3.13 -6.97 0.82
N LEU A 72 -1.80 -7.03 0.65
CA LEU A 72 -1.17 -7.66 -0.51
C LEU A 72 -1.48 -9.16 -0.58
N ARG A 73 -1.47 -9.88 0.55
CA ARG A 73 -1.85 -11.31 0.61
C ARG A 73 -3.30 -11.57 0.22
N VAL A 74 -4.22 -10.68 0.60
CA VAL A 74 -5.65 -10.77 0.23
C VAL A 74 -5.83 -10.68 -1.29
N VAL A 75 -5.10 -9.77 -1.95
CA VAL A 75 -5.23 -9.59 -3.41
C VAL A 75 -4.38 -10.56 -4.23
N SER A 76 -3.51 -11.36 -3.59
CA SER A 76 -2.62 -12.34 -4.24
C SER A 76 -2.90 -13.77 -3.77
N VAL A 77 -2.33 -14.18 -2.64
CA VAL A 77 -2.40 -15.54 -2.08
C VAL A 77 -3.83 -16.02 -1.92
N GLU A 78 -4.71 -15.19 -1.37
CA GLU A 78 -6.11 -15.57 -1.16
C GLU A 78 -6.90 -15.70 -2.48
N ARG A 79 -6.37 -15.18 -3.59
CA ARG A 79 -6.88 -15.40 -4.95
C ARG A 79 -6.16 -16.54 -5.68
N GLY A 80 -5.28 -17.28 -5.00
CA GLY A 80 -4.54 -18.41 -5.58
C GLY A 80 -3.26 -18.02 -6.33
N HIS A 81 -2.76 -16.79 -6.16
CA HIS A 81 -1.51 -16.33 -6.78
C HIS A 81 -0.33 -16.42 -5.82
N ASP A 82 0.80 -16.98 -6.26
CA ASP A 82 2.06 -16.94 -5.51
C ASP A 82 2.75 -15.58 -5.74
N PRO A 83 2.97 -14.74 -4.70
CA PRO A 83 3.62 -13.45 -4.86
C PRO A 83 5.02 -13.54 -5.50
N ARG A 84 5.72 -14.67 -5.36
CA ARG A 84 7.08 -14.85 -5.89
C ARG A 84 7.15 -14.83 -7.41
N ASP A 85 6.02 -15.06 -8.08
CA ASP A 85 5.91 -15.02 -9.54
C ASP A 85 5.69 -13.61 -10.10
N PHE A 86 5.67 -12.58 -9.23
CA PHE A 86 5.36 -11.21 -9.61
C PHE A 86 6.45 -10.22 -9.19
N ALA A 87 6.44 -9.05 -9.83
CA ALA A 87 7.16 -7.87 -9.38
C ALA A 87 6.20 -6.93 -8.63
N LEU A 88 6.69 -6.31 -7.55
CA LEU A 88 5.93 -5.30 -6.82
C LEU A 88 6.14 -3.92 -7.44
N ILE A 89 5.08 -3.36 -8.02
CA ILE A 89 5.10 -1.96 -8.47
C ILE A 89 4.75 -1.06 -7.29
N CYS A 90 5.72 -0.25 -6.84
CA CYS A 90 5.52 0.72 -5.77
C CYS A 90 5.44 2.14 -6.34
N PHE A 91 4.29 2.79 -6.15
CA PHE A 91 4.05 4.16 -6.57
C PHE A 91 3.33 4.95 -5.47
N GLY A 92 2.99 6.21 -5.74
CA GLY A 92 2.52 7.18 -4.75
C GLY A 92 3.68 7.86 -4.01
N GLY A 93 3.36 8.90 -3.24
CA GLY A 93 4.37 9.73 -2.57
C GLY A 93 5.18 9.02 -1.50
N ALA A 94 4.62 7.98 -0.88
CA ALA A 94 5.25 7.22 0.20
C ALA A 94 5.54 5.75 -0.16
N GLY A 95 5.10 5.26 -1.32
CA GLY A 95 5.17 3.84 -1.66
C GLY A 95 6.59 3.27 -1.61
N GLY A 96 7.57 4.03 -2.11
CA GLY A 96 8.99 3.64 -2.07
C GLY A 96 9.56 3.45 -0.67
N LEU A 97 8.99 4.08 0.37
CA LEU A 97 9.49 4.01 1.75
C LEU A 97 9.27 2.63 2.40
N HIS A 98 8.35 1.83 1.84
CA HIS A 98 7.95 0.52 2.34
C HIS A 98 8.33 -0.62 1.40
N ALA A 99 8.75 -0.29 0.17
CA ALA A 99 8.88 -1.24 -0.93
C ALA A 99 9.83 -2.40 -0.62
N ALA A 100 11.03 -2.11 -0.11
CA ALA A 100 12.02 -3.15 0.19
C ALA A 100 11.56 -4.11 1.29
N GLU A 101 10.96 -3.58 2.36
CA GLU A 101 10.48 -4.37 3.50
C GLU A 101 9.29 -5.25 3.11
N LEU A 102 8.37 -4.72 2.28
CA LEU A 102 7.24 -5.49 1.74
C LEU A 102 7.69 -6.55 0.74
N ALA A 103 8.65 -6.22 -0.13
CA ALA A 103 9.22 -7.18 -1.08
C ALA A 103 9.86 -8.35 -0.34
N GLN A 104 10.66 -8.05 0.68
CA GLN A 104 11.29 -9.06 1.51
C GLN A 104 10.28 -9.93 2.26
N SER A 105 9.24 -9.35 2.85
CA SER A 105 8.28 -10.11 3.66
C SER A 105 7.36 -11.02 2.83
N LEU A 106 7.12 -10.66 1.57
CA LEU A 106 6.33 -11.45 0.63
C LEU A 106 7.17 -12.39 -0.24
N GLY A 107 8.51 -12.30 -0.18
CA GLY A 107 9.41 -13.11 -1.00
C GLY A 107 9.46 -12.68 -2.48
N LEU A 108 9.10 -11.43 -2.78
CA LEU A 108 9.14 -10.88 -4.13
C LEU A 108 10.60 -10.75 -4.61
N ALA A 109 10.88 -11.16 -5.85
CA ALA A 109 12.21 -11.03 -6.44
C ALA A 109 12.51 -9.58 -6.85
N ASP A 110 11.50 -8.87 -7.35
CA ASP A 110 11.67 -7.58 -8.01
C ASP A 110 10.72 -6.51 -7.46
N VAL A 111 11.25 -5.28 -7.38
CA VAL A 111 10.48 -4.07 -7.09
C VAL A 111 10.67 -3.09 -8.24
N VAL A 112 9.57 -2.58 -8.77
CA VAL A 112 9.57 -1.55 -9.80
C VAL A 112 9.07 -0.25 -9.20
N ILE A 113 9.93 0.78 -9.22
CA ILE A 113 9.57 2.14 -8.84
C ILE A 113 9.53 2.99 -10.13
N PRO A 114 8.36 3.47 -10.57
CA PRO A 114 8.26 4.35 -11.73
C PRO A 114 9.06 5.63 -11.53
N ARG A 115 9.55 6.25 -12.62
CA ARG A 115 10.35 7.49 -12.57
C ARG A 115 9.68 8.62 -11.76
N ASN A 116 8.36 8.76 -11.91
CA ASN A 116 7.55 9.75 -11.19
C ASN A 116 6.51 9.02 -10.33
N PRO A 117 6.91 8.38 -9.22
CA PRO A 117 6.02 7.48 -8.49
C PRO A 117 4.83 8.24 -7.89
N GLY A 118 5.02 9.48 -7.43
CA GLY A 118 3.97 10.33 -6.87
C GLY A 118 2.89 10.75 -7.88
N ALA A 119 3.19 10.74 -9.19
CA ALA A 119 2.26 11.14 -10.25
C ALA A 119 1.72 9.95 -11.08
N PHE A 120 2.04 8.71 -10.68
CA PHE A 120 1.77 7.53 -11.51
C PHE A 120 0.27 7.31 -11.78
N SER A 121 -0.62 7.62 -10.82
CA SER A 121 -2.07 7.54 -11.04
C SER A 121 -2.57 8.56 -12.06
N ALA A 122 -2.05 9.79 -12.03
CA ALA A 122 -2.40 10.81 -13.02
C ALA A 122 -1.91 10.42 -14.42
N LEU A 123 -0.73 9.81 -14.51
CA LEU A 123 -0.23 9.24 -15.74
C LEU A 123 -1.15 8.12 -16.26
N GLY A 124 -1.66 7.25 -15.38
CA GLY A 124 -2.61 6.20 -15.74
C GLY A 124 -3.88 6.75 -16.39
N ILE A 125 -4.45 7.83 -15.84
CA ILE A 125 -5.61 8.50 -16.44
C ILE A 125 -5.26 9.10 -17.80
N LEU A 126 -4.11 9.79 -17.89
CA LEU A 126 -3.68 10.43 -19.14
C LEU A 126 -3.50 9.43 -20.29
N LEU A 127 -3.08 8.20 -19.97
CA LEU A 127 -2.85 7.13 -20.95
C LEU A 127 -4.07 6.23 -21.17
N SER A 128 -5.16 6.42 -20.42
CA SER A 128 -6.33 5.56 -20.52
C SER A 128 -7.21 5.90 -21.72
N ASP A 129 -7.74 4.86 -22.36
CA ASP A 129 -8.72 5.02 -23.44
C ASP A 129 -10.07 5.51 -22.89
N VAL A 130 -10.82 6.23 -23.73
CA VAL A 130 -12.20 6.60 -23.42
C VAL A 130 -13.11 5.39 -23.65
N ILE A 131 -13.58 4.78 -22.56
CA ILE A 131 -14.46 3.62 -22.60
C ILE A 131 -15.84 4.01 -22.05
N LYS A 132 -16.90 3.61 -22.76
CA LYS A 132 -18.30 3.73 -22.30
C LYS A 132 -18.91 2.34 -22.16
N ASP A 133 -19.18 1.95 -20.93
CA ASP A 133 -19.91 0.72 -20.63
C ASP A 133 -21.41 1.03 -20.43
N VAL A 134 -22.28 0.23 -21.03
CA VAL A 134 -23.74 0.35 -20.92
C VAL A 134 -24.29 -1.04 -20.64
N SER A 135 -24.99 -1.18 -19.51
CA SER A 135 -25.61 -2.43 -19.08
C SER A 135 -27.10 -2.22 -18.84
N GLN A 136 -27.91 -3.19 -19.26
CA GLN A 136 -29.34 -3.27 -18.97
C GLN A 136 -29.67 -4.66 -18.43
N SER A 137 -30.18 -4.73 -17.20
CA SER A 137 -30.66 -5.98 -16.62
C SER A 137 -32.00 -6.38 -17.26
N VAL A 138 -32.09 -7.64 -17.68
CA VAL A 138 -33.33 -8.24 -18.21
C VAL A 138 -33.68 -9.49 -17.43
N LEU A 139 -34.98 -9.78 -17.29
CA LEU A 139 -35.46 -11.03 -16.73
C LEU A 139 -35.89 -11.95 -17.88
N LEU A 140 -35.09 -12.97 -18.16
CA LEU A 140 -35.39 -13.97 -19.19
C LEU A 140 -35.65 -15.33 -18.54
N PRO A 141 -36.64 -16.10 -19.05
CA PRO A 141 -36.80 -17.50 -18.66
C PRO A 141 -35.51 -18.28 -18.95
N VAL A 142 -35.08 -19.12 -18.01
CA VAL A 142 -33.93 -20.03 -18.25
C VAL A 142 -34.36 -21.06 -19.31
N PRO A 143 -33.65 -21.19 -20.44
CA PRO A 143 -34.00 -22.18 -21.44
C PRO A 143 -33.91 -23.60 -20.87
N SER A 144 -34.81 -24.49 -21.27
CA SER A 144 -34.68 -25.91 -20.95
C SER A 144 -33.41 -26.46 -21.60
N VAL A 145 -32.70 -27.35 -20.88
CA VAL A 145 -31.44 -27.95 -21.34
C VAL A 145 -31.63 -28.57 -22.74
N GLY A 146 -30.95 -28.02 -23.75
CA GLY A 146 -30.99 -28.48 -25.15
C GLY A 146 -31.77 -27.62 -26.15
N SER A 147 -32.38 -26.51 -25.73
CA SER A 147 -33.28 -25.71 -26.61
C SER A 147 -32.68 -24.45 -27.24
N VAL A 148 -31.46 -24.02 -26.87
CA VAL A 148 -30.85 -22.79 -27.41
C VAL A 148 -29.39 -23.01 -27.83
N PRO A 149 -29.02 -22.74 -29.09
CA PRO A 149 -27.62 -22.73 -29.53
C PRO A 149 -26.83 -21.63 -28.79
N PRO A 150 -25.57 -21.86 -28.38
CA PRO A 150 -24.77 -20.90 -27.61
C PRO A 150 -24.65 -19.49 -28.23
N ALA A 151 -24.81 -19.38 -29.56
CA ALA A 151 -24.71 -18.12 -30.29
C ALA A 151 -25.85 -17.12 -30.02
N GLU A 152 -27.06 -17.59 -29.68
CA GLU A 152 -28.22 -16.71 -29.46
C GLU A 152 -28.25 -16.09 -28.07
N LEU A 153 -27.58 -16.70 -27.09
CA LEU A 153 -27.42 -16.13 -25.74
C LEU A 153 -26.52 -14.87 -25.74
N ALA A 154 -25.68 -14.70 -26.77
CA ALA A 154 -24.78 -13.56 -26.91
C ALA A 154 -25.37 -12.40 -27.74
N ALA A 155 -26.51 -12.60 -28.41
CA ALA A 155 -27.04 -11.68 -29.42
C ALA A 155 -27.98 -10.58 -28.90
N GLY A 156 -28.17 -10.47 -27.58
CA GLY A 156 -28.95 -9.39 -26.95
C GLY A 156 -28.21 -8.05 -26.86
N ARG A 157 -27.59 -7.59 -27.96
CA ARG A 157 -26.95 -6.27 -28.09
C ARG A 157 -27.70 -5.39 -29.09
#